data_AF-A0A851BL57-F1
#
_entry.id   AF-A0A851BL57-F1
#
_cell.length_a   1.000
_cell.length_b   1.000
_cell.length_c   1.000
_cell.angle_alpha   90.00
_cell.angle_beta   90.00
_cell.angle_gamma   90.00
#
_symmetry.space_group_name_H-M   'P 1'
#
loop_
_entity.id
_entity.type
_entity.pdbx_description
1 polymer ?
#
loop_
_entity_poly.entity_id
_entity_poly.type
_entity_poly.pdbx_seq_one_letter_code
_entity_poly.pdbx_strand_id
1 'polypeptide(L)'
;MQHKIQLLLLYCIASEVSMAKQLESRRNFPQGLYSVEDSGSAKWNRIKRSLYQGRSCRIRGCCTGRDDDCSFTIVSRAAICYCDQYCTSGSPGPVDCCADYWDVCNHPVEPTRSEEPWPPPAWGCYKDGRYYGEGTIIKDNCNSCKCFNSLWQCSTDVCLVRQDLIQHINSGDYGWKADNYSQFWGMTVEEGFKNRLGTFPPSHSLLNMRETPGKSLPEEKFPAIFSATYEWPEWIHDPLDQRNCGASWAFSTASVAADRIAIHSKGQITDNLSAQNLISCDTRNQHGCNGGSIDGAWRYLKTHG
;
A
#
# COMPACT_ATOMS: atom_id res chain seq x y z
N MET A 1 -43.99 6.21 24.18
CA MET A 1 -42.73 6.65 23.54
C MET A 1 -41.52 5.84 24.02
N GLN A 2 -41.37 5.54 25.32
CA GLN A 2 -40.26 4.73 25.86
C GLN A 2 -40.05 3.37 25.16
N HIS A 3 -41.11 2.60 24.89
CA HIS A 3 -40.97 1.25 24.32
C HIS A 3 -40.53 1.21 22.85
N LYS A 4 -40.83 2.24 22.06
CA LYS A 4 -40.37 2.31 20.65
C LYS A 4 -38.88 2.61 20.55
N ILE A 5 -38.34 3.40 21.48
CA ILE A 5 -36.91 3.73 21.56
C ILE A 5 -36.09 2.51 21.99
N GLN A 6 -36.63 1.70 22.91
CA GLN A 6 -35.98 0.46 23.37
C GLN A 6 -35.88 -0.61 22.26
N LEU A 7 -36.91 -0.74 21.41
CA LEU A 7 -36.85 -1.65 20.26
C LEU A 7 -35.84 -1.20 19.20
N LEU A 8 -35.74 0.10 18.93
CA LEU A 8 -34.75 0.65 17.98
C LEU A 8 -33.31 0.43 18.48
N LEU A 9 -33.04 0.64 19.76
CA LEU A 9 -31.73 0.40 20.35
C LEU A 9 -31.32 -1.09 20.32
N LEU A 10 -32.26 -2.00 20.60
CA LEU A 10 -32.01 -3.44 20.50
C LEU A 10 -31.72 -3.89 19.05
N TYR A 11 -32.38 -3.28 18.06
CA TYR A 11 -32.14 -3.57 16.66
C TYR A 11 -30.76 -3.07 16.21
N CYS A 12 -30.34 -1.87 16.63
CA CYS A 12 -29.03 -1.31 16.34
C CYS A 12 -27.88 -2.17 16.91
N ILE A 13 -28.02 -2.65 18.16
CA ILE A 13 -26.98 -3.49 18.80
C ILE A 13 -26.88 -4.86 18.10
N ALA A 14 -28.01 -5.43 17.67
CA ALA A 14 -28.01 -6.70 16.95
C ALA A 14 -27.32 -6.60 15.57
N SER A 15 -27.45 -5.47 14.87
CA SER A 15 -26.75 -5.23 13.59
C SER A 15 -25.23 -5.12 13.75
N GLU A 16 -24.72 -4.44 14.78
CA GLU A 16 -23.27 -4.29 14.97
C GLU A 16 -22.57 -5.62 15.30
N VAL A 17 -23.21 -6.48 16.09
CA VAL A 17 -22.66 -7.82 16.43
C VAL A 17 -22.61 -8.74 15.21
N SER A 18 -23.53 -8.59 14.26
CA SER A 18 -23.52 -9.34 12.99
C SER A 18 -22.37 -8.90 12.07
N MET A 19 -22.06 -7.60 12.03
CA MET A 19 -20.96 -7.06 11.21
C MET A 19 -19.58 -7.49 11.73
N ALA A 20 -19.38 -7.56 13.05
CA ALA A 20 -18.10 -8.00 13.63
C ALA A 20 -17.76 -9.46 13.29
N LYS A 21 -18.77 -10.35 13.26
CA LYS A 21 -18.59 -11.78 12.96
C LYS A 21 -18.27 -12.05 11.49
N GLN A 22 -18.77 -11.25 10.55
CA GLN A 22 -18.44 -11.37 9.12
C GLN A 22 -17.02 -10.88 8.79
N LEU A 23 -16.49 -9.92 9.56
CA LEU A 23 -15.14 -9.39 9.34
C LEU A 23 -14.04 -10.38 9.76
N GLU A 24 -14.25 -11.13 10.86
CA GLU A 24 -13.31 -12.16 11.33
C GLU A 24 -13.22 -13.36 10.39
N SER A 25 -14.32 -13.74 9.74
CA SER A 25 -14.34 -14.84 8.75
C SER A 25 -13.53 -14.54 7.49
N ARG A 26 -13.23 -13.27 7.17
CA ARG A 26 -12.47 -12.87 5.97
C ARG A 26 -10.95 -12.80 6.19
N ARG A 27 -10.44 -13.01 7.41
CA ARG A 27 -9.00 -12.89 7.74
C ARG A 27 -8.17 -14.15 7.57
N ASN A 28 -8.78 -15.30 7.26
CA ASN A 28 -8.07 -16.58 7.21
C ASN A 28 -8.05 -17.18 5.79
N PHE A 29 -7.01 -16.89 4.99
CA PHE A 29 -6.54 -17.75 3.89
C PHE A 29 -5.01 -17.62 3.71
N PRO A 30 -4.26 -18.71 3.40
CA PRO A 30 -2.81 -18.80 3.58
C PRO A 30 -2.00 -18.38 2.34
N GLN A 31 -0.82 -17.79 2.59
CA GLN A 31 0.18 -17.40 1.59
C GLN A 31 1.00 -18.61 1.09
N GLY A 32 0.92 -18.90 -0.21
CA GLY A 32 1.74 -19.88 -0.92
C GLY A 32 2.67 -19.24 -1.95
N LEU A 33 3.97 -19.54 -1.78
CA LEU A 33 5.19 -19.20 -2.53
C LEU A 33 5.10 -19.08 -4.06
N TYR A 34 5.75 -18.03 -4.60
CA TYR A 34 6.28 -17.97 -5.97
C TYR A 34 7.55 -18.84 -6.08
N SER A 35 7.57 -19.80 -7.00
CA SER A 35 8.77 -20.48 -7.49
C SER A 35 8.94 -20.16 -8.97
N VAL A 36 10.09 -19.57 -9.34
CA VAL A 36 10.53 -19.45 -10.73
C VAL A 36 11.68 -20.43 -10.91
N GLU A 37 11.46 -21.45 -11.73
CA GLU A 37 12.49 -22.32 -12.29
C GLU A 37 13.21 -21.59 -13.41
N ASP A 38 14.54 -21.69 -13.48
CA ASP A 38 15.27 -21.44 -14.72
C ASP A 38 16.32 -22.53 -14.96
N SER A 39 16.39 -22.93 -16.22
CA SER A 39 17.04 -24.14 -16.71
C SER A 39 18.32 -23.81 -17.51
N GLY A 40 19.38 -24.59 -17.29
CA GLY A 40 20.23 -25.10 -18.38
C GLY A 40 21.47 -24.31 -18.83
N SER A 41 22.63 -24.78 -18.34
CA SER A 41 23.85 -25.15 -19.10
C SER A 41 24.69 -24.07 -19.84
N ALA A 42 25.91 -23.81 -19.33
CA ALA A 42 27.08 -23.53 -20.16
C ALA A 42 28.42 -23.86 -19.47
N LYS A 43 29.13 -24.84 -20.06
CA LYS A 43 30.59 -25.06 -20.13
C LYS A 43 31.51 -24.48 -19.03
N TRP A 44 32.05 -25.41 -18.23
CA TRP A 44 33.20 -25.21 -17.34
C TRP A 44 34.50 -24.92 -18.09
N ASN A 45 34.86 -23.65 -18.18
CA ASN A 45 36.27 -23.25 -18.23
C ASN A 45 36.79 -23.18 -16.79
N ARG A 46 38.00 -23.70 -16.58
CA ARG A 46 38.75 -23.70 -15.31
C ARG A 46 39.02 -22.24 -14.89
N ILE A 47 38.04 -21.61 -14.25
CA ILE A 47 38.16 -20.26 -13.70
C ILE A 47 38.95 -20.36 -12.40
N LYS A 48 40.07 -19.64 -12.38
CA LYS A 48 40.97 -19.42 -11.26
C LYS A 48 40.20 -19.29 -9.93
N ARG A 49 40.76 -19.86 -8.87
CA ARG A 49 40.39 -19.67 -7.46
C ARG A 49 39.95 -18.22 -7.22
N SER A 50 38.66 -17.98 -7.35
CA SER A 50 38.03 -16.71 -7.01
C SER A 50 37.92 -16.70 -5.49
N LEU A 51 38.71 -15.82 -4.89
CA LEU A 51 38.71 -15.52 -3.48
C LEU A 51 37.29 -15.12 -3.08
N TYR A 52 36.60 -16.02 -2.38
CA TYR A 52 35.48 -15.63 -1.53
C TYR A 52 36.07 -14.63 -0.54
N GLN A 53 35.69 -13.36 -0.63
CA GLN A 53 36.08 -12.34 0.34
C GLN A 53 35.38 -12.68 1.66
N GLY A 54 35.99 -13.62 2.38
CA GLY A 54 35.54 -14.15 3.65
C GLY A 54 35.44 -13.04 4.68
N ARG A 55 34.25 -12.87 5.22
CA ARG A 55 33.99 -12.12 6.46
C ARG A 55 33.30 -13.04 7.47
N SER A 56 33.61 -14.32 7.43
CA SER A 56 32.93 -15.34 8.23
C SER A 56 33.20 -15.11 9.71
N CYS A 57 34.45 -15.01 10.13
CA CYS A 57 34.81 -14.73 11.51
C CYS A 57 34.49 -13.29 11.91
N ARG A 58 34.59 -12.34 10.98
CA ARG A 58 34.17 -10.95 11.24
C ARG A 58 32.68 -10.82 11.57
N ILE A 59 31.83 -11.68 10.98
CA ILE A 59 30.39 -11.69 11.25
C ILE A 59 30.06 -12.56 12.47
N ARG A 60 30.66 -13.76 12.58
CA ARG A 60 30.35 -14.74 13.63
C ARG A 60 30.94 -14.38 15.00
N GLY A 61 32.08 -13.69 15.02
CA GLY A 61 32.91 -13.48 16.22
C GLY A 61 33.89 -14.63 16.47
N CYS A 62 34.90 -14.37 17.29
CA CYS A 62 35.97 -15.31 17.63
C CYS A 62 35.66 -16.00 18.96
N CYS A 63 35.87 -17.32 19.03
CA CYS A 63 35.63 -18.09 20.26
C CYS A 63 36.94 -18.57 20.87
N THR A 64 36.99 -18.65 22.20
CA THR A 64 38.16 -19.15 22.95
C THR A 64 38.09 -20.67 23.09
N GLY A 65 39.23 -21.35 23.00
CA GLY A 65 39.27 -22.82 23.01
C GLY A 65 38.77 -23.46 21.71
N ARG A 66 38.47 -24.76 21.74
CA ARG A 66 37.83 -25.49 20.63
C ARG A 66 36.32 -25.48 20.84
N ASP A 67 35.58 -25.02 19.85
CA ASP A 67 34.14 -24.87 19.89
C ASP A 67 33.54 -25.22 18.51
N ASP A 68 32.96 -26.42 18.43
CA ASP A 68 32.40 -26.95 17.18
C ASP A 68 31.12 -26.17 16.73
N ASP A 69 30.51 -25.36 17.61
CA ASP A 69 29.40 -24.46 17.26
C ASP A 69 29.90 -23.07 16.83
N CYS A 70 31.20 -22.79 16.99
CA CYS A 70 31.86 -21.56 16.54
C CYS A 70 32.25 -21.65 15.06
N SER A 71 31.25 -21.90 14.23
CA SER A 71 31.42 -22.19 12.82
C SER A 71 30.51 -21.34 11.93
N PHE A 72 30.85 -21.31 10.64
CA PHE A 72 30.12 -20.58 9.62
C PHE A 72 29.90 -21.48 8.40
N THR A 73 28.64 -21.61 7.98
CA THR A 73 28.27 -22.44 6.83
C THR A 73 28.44 -21.68 5.53
N ILE A 74 29.34 -22.16 4.68
CA ILE A 74 29.55 -21.65 3.33
C ILE A 74 28.57 -22.36 2.41
N VAL A 75 27.35 -21.83 2.32
CA VAL A 75 26.23 -22.39 1.53
C VAL A 75 26.64 -22.66 0.07
N SER A 76 27.47 -21.78 -0.52
CA SER A 76 27.95 -21.92 -1.90
C SER A 76 28.88 -23.10 -2.16
N ARG A 77 29.40 -23.76 -1.11
CA ARG A 77 30.29 -24.92 -1.21
C ARG A 77 29.83 -26.12 -0.37
N ALA A 78 28.66 -26.04 0.26
CA ALA A 78 28.19 -27.04 1.21
C ALA A 78 29.26 -27.45 2.25
N ALA A 79 30.03 -26.47 2.73
CA ALA A 79 31.14 -26.68 3.66
C ALA A 79 30.98 -25.78 4.89
N ILE A 80 31.60 -26.18 6.00
CA ILE A 80 31.61 -25.44 7.25
C ILE A 80 33.05 -25.04 7.55
N CYS A 81 33.25 -23.82 8.04
CA CYS A 81 34.55 -23.36 8.53
C CYS A 81 34.45 -22.84 9.97
N TYR A 82 35.56 -22.84 10.71
CA TYR A 82 35.59 -22.50 12.13
C TYR A 82 36.35 -21.21 12.43
N CYS A 83 35.93 -20.53 13.50
CA CYS A 83 36.48 -19.25 13.99
C CYS A 83 36.97 -19.31 15.44
N ASP A 84 37.29 -20.50 15.92
CA ASP A 84 37.70 -20.75 17.30
C ASP A 84 39.23 -20.74 17.48
N GLN A 85 39.71 -20.77 18.72
CA GLN A 85 41.13 -20.71 19.03
C GLN A 85 41.89 -21.98 18.62
N TYR A 86 41.19 -23.08 18.31
CA TYR A 86 41.79 -24.32 17.81
C TYR A 86 42.45 -24.13 16.43
N CYS A 87 42.02 -23.13 15.68
CA CYS A 87 42.70 -22.71 14.45
C CYS A 87 44.17 -22.29 14.65
N THR A 88 44.59 -21.98 15.89
CA THR A 88 45.98 -21.70 16.23
C THR A 88 46.79 -22.92 16.69
N SER A 89 46.17 -24.09 16.85
CA SER A 89 46.85 -25.27 17.40
C SER A 89 47.54 -26.13 16.33
N GLY A 90 48.88 -25.98 16.23
CA GLY A 90 49.81 -26.91 15.56
C GLY A 90 49.93 -26.79 14.03
N SER A 91 51.14 -26.90 13.47
CA SER A 91 51.42 -26.73 12.04
C SER A 91 51.47 -28.06 11.27
N PRO A 92 50.87 -28.17 10.07
CA PRO A 92 50.10 -27.15 9.38
C PRO A 92 48.71 -27.05 10.03
N GLY A 93 48.23 -25.83 10.30
CA GLY A 93 46.98 -25.58 11.03
C GLY A 93 45.77 -26.39 10.54
N PRO A 94 44.76 -26.64 11.38
CA PRO A 94 43.55 -27.37 10.99
C PRO A 94 42.96 -26.80 9.69
N VAL A 95 42.70 -27.66 8.71
CA VAL A 95 42.32 -27.29 7.33
C VAL A 95 40.96 -26.58 7.27
N ASP A 96 40.16 -26.67 8.33
CA ASP A 96 38.76 -26.25 8.36
C ASP A 96 38.56 -24.82 8.93
N CYS A 97 39.63 -24.05 9.08
CA CYS A 97 39.54 -22.66 9.56
C CYS A 97 38.95 -21.71 8.50
N CYS A 98 38.13 -20.76 8.93
CA CYS A 98 37.61 -19.73 8.03
C CYS A 98 38.74 -18.85 7.49
N ALA A 99 38.59 -18.40 6.24
CA ALA A 99 39.65 -17.71 5.52
C ALA A 99 40.10 -16.39 6.17
N ASP A 100 39.20 -15.69 6.88
CA ASP A 100 39.46 -14.44 7.59
C ASP A 100 39.85 -14.61 9.06
N TYR A 101 40.01 -15.85 9.53
CA TYR A 101 40.32 -16.14 10.93
C TYR A 101 41.59 -15.41 11.41
N TRP A 102 42.68 -15.49 10.65
CA TRP A 102 43.97 -14.92 11.06
C TRP A 102 43.95 -13.38 11.14
N ASP A 103 43.17 -12.73 10.30
CA ASP A 103 43.04 -11.26 10.25
C ASP A 103 42.05 -10.72 11.29
N VAL A 104 41.16 -11.56 11.82
CA VAL A 104 40.08 -11.14 12.72
C VAL A 104 40.32 -11.62 14.15
N CYS A 105 40.78 -12.85 14.30
CA CYS A 105 40.83 -13.55 15.59
C CYS A 105 42.26 -13.73 16.14
N ASN A 106 43.31 -13.55 15.34
CA ASN A 106 44.70 -13.77 15.75
C ASN A 106 45.51 -12.48 16.00
N HIS A 107 44.88 -11.42 16.50
CA HIS A 107 45.59 -10.17 16.82
C HIS A 107 45.73 -9.94 18.33
N PRO A 108 46.97 -9.85 18.88
CA PRO A 108 47.21 -9.40 20.24
C PRO A 108 47.52 -7.90 20.27
N VAL A 109 46.57 -7.04 19.91
CA VAL A 109 46.54 -5.63 20.37
C VAL A 109 45.08 -5.19 20.37
N GLU A 110 44.53 -4.93 21.57
CA GLU A 110 43.28 -4.21 21.70
C GLU A 110 43.47 -2.76 21.19
N PRO A 111 42.67 -2.27 20.24
CA PRO A 111 42.49 -0.84 20.15
C PRO A 111 41.64 -0.45 21.36
N THR A 112 42.25 0.24 22.32
CA THR A 112 41.53 1.02 23.33
C THR A 112 40.57 1.94 22.59
N ARG A 113 39.31 1.53 22.52
CA ARG A 113 38.21 2.34 22.01
C ARG A 113 38.07 3.51 22.98
N SER A 114 38.34 4.72 22.52
CA SER A 114 38.07 5.93 23.29
C SER A 114 36.59 5.90 23.71
N GLU A 115 36.35 6.04 25.01
CA GLU A 115 35.00 6.26 25.57
C GLU A 115 34.50 7.69 25.31
N GLU A 116 35.22 8.49 24.50
CA GLU A 116 34.67 9.76 24.03
C GLU A 116 33.45 9.48 23.16
N PRO A 117 32.27 10.03 23.50
CA PRO A 117 31.15 10.06 22.58
C PRO A 117 31.66 10.68 21.29
N TRP A 118 31.56 9.95 20.18
CA TRP A 118 31.82 10.53 18.86
C TRP A 118 31.09 11.87 18.81
N PRO A 119 31.78 13.01 18.59
CA PRO A 119 31.08 14.26 18.41
C PRO A 119 30.04 14.02 17.31
N PRO A 120 28.79 14.50 17.47
CA PRO A 120 27.81 14.38 16.39
C PRO A 120 28.50 14.89 15.13
N PRO A 121 28.43 14.14 14.01
CA PRO A 121 29.07 14.57 12.78
C PRO A 121 28.74 16.03 12.54
N ALA A 122 29.73 16.86 12.21
CA ALA A 122 29.57 18.32 12.15
C ALA A 122 28.46 18.79 11.18
N TRP A 123 27.97 17.87 10.34
CA TRP A 123 26.98 18.09 9.30
C TRP A 123 25.88 17.03 9.37
N GLY A 124 24.65 17.50 9.55
CA GLY A 124 23.45 16.67 9.64
C GLY A 124 22.25 17.48 10.11
N CYS A 125 21.05 16.96 9.88
CA CYS A 125 19.79 17.65 10.15
C CYS A 125 19.05 16.99 11.29
N TYR A 126 18.31 17.78 12.06
CA TYR A 126 17.40 17.28 13.08
C TYR A 126 15.95 17.43 12.64
N LYS A 127 15.11 16.44 12.92
CA LYS A 127 13.66 16.53 12.76
C LYS A 127 12.98 15.73 13.87
N ASP A 128 12.00 16.34 14.55
CA ASP A 128 11.23 15.74 15.65
C ASP A 128 12.13 15.09 16.73
N GLY A 129 13.25 15.74 17.05
CA GLY A 129 14.23 15.26 18.03
C GLY A 129 15.13 14.11 17.55
N ARG A 130 15.02 13.66 16.29
CA ARG A 130 15.89 12.63 15.69
C ARG A 130 16.96 13.25 14.78
N TYR A 131 18.16 12.70 14.82
CA TYR A 131 19.28 13.07 13.95
C TYR A 131 19.24 12.32 12.62
N TYR A 132 19.52 13.03 11.53
CA TYR A 132 19.65 12.52 10.18
C TYR A 132 20.99 12.95 9.59
N GLY A 133 21.73 12.01 9.01
CA GLY A 133 23.02 12.32 8.38
C GLY A 133 22.87 13.22 7.15
N GLU A 134 23.93 13.94 6.83
CA GLU A 134 24.03 14.76 5.61
C GLU A 134 23.65 13.96 4.34
N GLY A 135 22.89 14.58 3.43
CA GLY A 135 22.40 13.94 2.22
C GLY A 135 21.19 13.03 2.38
N THR A 136 20.73 12.76 3.62
CA THR A 136 19.52 11.95 3.87
C THR A 136 18.29 12.59 3.24
N ILE A 137 17.47 11.78 2.58
CA ILE A 137 16.18 12.20 2.04
C ILE A 137 15.07 11.57 2.87
N ILE A 138 14.15 12.40 3.35
CA ILE A 138 12.94 11.98 4.05
C ILE A 138 11.71 12.48 3.32
N LYS A 139 10.57 11.81 3.49
CA LYS A 139 9.27 12.35 3.06
C LYS A 139 8.62 13.10 4.20
N ASP A 140 8.16 14.31 3.90
CA ASP A 140 7.34 15.12 4.78
C ASP A 140 5.98 15.38 4.12
N ASN A 141 4.98 14.60 4.53
CA ASN A 141 3.73 14.48 3.78
C ASN A 141 4.04 14.14 2.31
N CYS A 142 3.67 14.99 1.35
CA CYS A 142 3.95 14.80 -0.07
C CYS A 142 5.33 15.31 -0.50
N ASN A 143 5.99 16.14 0.32
CA ASN A 143 7.23 16.80 -0.03
C ASN A 143 8.44 15.90 0.23
N SER A 144 9.44 15.99 -0.66
CA SER A 144 10.72 15.30 -0.50
C SER A 144 11.74 16.27 0.09
N CYS A 145 12.24 15.97 1.29
CA CYS A 145 13.16 16.80 2.05
C CYS A 145 14.55 16.18 2.09
N LYS A 146 15.53 16.84 1.48
CA LYS A 146 16.93 16.44 1.52
C LYS A 146 17.67 17.26 2.58
N CYS A 147 18.40 16.59 3.46
CA CYS A 147 19.32 17.24 4.37
C CYS A 147 20.54 17.73 3.60
N PHE A 148 20.77 19.03 3.62
CA PHE A 148 21.92 19.67 2.97
C PHE A 148 22.46 20.81 3.84
N ASN A 149 23.75 20.78 4.17
CA ASN A 149 24.41 21.74 5.05
C ASN A 149 23.66 21.94 6.39
N SER A 150 23.22 20.84 7.01
CA SER A 150 22.44 20.87 8.26
C SER A 150 21.08 21.59 8.17
N LEU A 151 20.58 21.85 6.96
CA LEU A 151 19.25 22.40 6.70
C LEU A 151 18.41 21.44 5.84
N TRP A 152 17.11 21.40 6.09
CA TRP A 152 16.18 20.65 5.25
C TRP A 152 15.83 21.46 4.00
N GLN A 153 16.22 20.93 2.83
CA GLN A 153 15.78 21.41 1.52
C GLN A 153 14.62 20.55 1.05
N CYS A 154 13.40 21.04 1.25
CA CYS A 154 12.17 20.36 0.85
C CYS A 154 11.65 20.87 -0.49
N SER A 155 10.99 19.99 -1.24
CA SER A 155 10.10 20.45 -2.30
C SER A 155 8.93 21.25 -1.71
N THR A 156 8.34 22.11 -2.54
CA THR A 156 7.26 23.03 -2.15
C THR A 156 5.95 22.65 -2.81
N ASP A 157 5.72 21.36 -2.99
CA ASP A 157 4.50 20.83 -3.59
C ASP A 157 3.32 21.06 -2.65
N VAL A 158 2.17 21.39 -3.24
CA VAL A 158 0.93 21.52 -2.46
C VAL A 158 0.41 20.11 -2.19
N CYS A 159 0.47 19.68 -0.92
CA CYS A 159 -0.05 18.37 -0.53
C CYS A 159 -1.59 18.35 -0.50
N LEU A 160 -2.16 17.21 -0.86
CA LEU A 160 -3.62 17.01 -0.91
C LEU A 160 -4.25 17.12 0.48
N VAL A 161 -3.65 16.46 1.47
CA VAL A 161 -4.05 16.56 2.87
C VAL A 161 -3.22 17.65 3.54
N ARG A 162 -3.88 18.68 4.08
CA ARG A 162 -3.22 19.78 4.80
C ARG A 162 -3.88 20.03 6.15
N GLN A 163 -3.10 19.98 7.22
CA GLN A 163 -3.62 20.04 8.58
C GLN A 163 -4.21 21.41 8.92
N ASP A 164 -3.58 22.49 8.44
CA ASP A 164 -4.07 23.87 8.54
C ASP A 164 -5.45 24.02 7.87
N LEU A 165 -5.64 23.42 6.69
CA LEU A 165 -6.91 23.45 5.98
C LEU A 165 -8.00 22.68 6.73
N ILE A 166 -7.67 21.50 7.26
CA ILE A 166 -8.61 20.69 8.06
C ILE A 166 -9.08 21.47 9.29
N GLN A 167 -8.14 22.10 10.01
CA GLN A 167 -8.46 22.94 11.17
C GLN A 167 -9.33 24.14 10.79
N HIS A 168 -9.02 24.80 9.67
CA HIS A 168 -9.79 25.93 9.17
C HIS A 168 -11.24 25.53 8.83
N ILE A 169 -11.44 24.42 8.10
CA ILE A 169 -12.77 23.92 7.76
C ILE A 169 -13.57 23.58 9.03
N ASN A 170 -12.94 22.87 9.96
CA ASN A 170 -13.58 22.43 11.21
C ASN A 170 -13.86 23.57 12.20
N SER A 171 -13.37 24.78 11.94
CA SER A 171 -13.72 25.98 12.71
C SER A 171 -15.09 26.56 12.32
N GLY A 172 -15.62 26.21 11.14
CA GLY A 172 -16.95 26.60 10.68
C GLY A 172 -18.02 25.55 10.96
N ASP A 173 -19.30 25.96 10.81
CA ASP A 173 -20.46 25.06 10.88
C ASP A 173 -21.05 24.86 9.48
N TYR A 174 -20.63 23.77 8.83
CA TYR A 174 -21.06 23.42 7.47
C TYR A 174 -21.91 22.14 7.41
N GLY A 175 -22.26 21.55 8.56
CA GLY A 175 -22.95 20.26 8.63
C GLY A 175 -22.08 19.02 8.31
N TRP A 176 -20.78 19.19 8.12
CA TRP A 176 -19.79 18.13 7.94
C TRP A 176 -18.45 18.54 8.56
N LYS A 177 -17.53 17.57 8.75
CA LYS A 177 -16.18 17.80 9.28
C LYS A 177 -15.12 17.22 8.35
N ALA A 178 -14.02 17.94 8.18
CA ALA A 178 -12.84 17.46 7.47
C ALA A 178 -11.98 16.59 8.39
N ASP A 179 -11.32 15.59 7.82
CA ASP A 179 -10.38 14.72 8.54
C ASP A 179 -9.23 14.25 7.63
N ASN A 180 -8.18 13.71 8.24
CA ASN A 180 -7.04 13.15 7.55
C ASN A 180 -7.26 11.65 7.29
N TYR A 181 -7.48 11.32 6.02
CA TYR A 181 -7.53 9.94 5.56
C TYR A 181 -6.16 9.47 5.09
N SER A 182 -5.63 8.41 5.71
CA SER A 182 -4.29 7.88 5.43
C SER A 182 -4.06 7.51 3.95
N GLN A 183 -5.11 7.14 3.22
CA GLN A 183 -5.05 6.82 1.78
C GLN A 183 -4.71 8.02 0.88
N PHE A 184 -4.81 9.25 1.40
CA PHE A 184 -4.51 10.49 0.70
C PHE A 184 -3.22 11.15 1.22
N TRP A 185 -2.66 10.62 2.32
CA TRP A 185 -1.43 11.14 2.89
C TRP A 185 -0.24 10.91 1.95
N GLY A 186 0.56 11.95 1.75
CA GLY A 186 1.72 11.88 0.86
C GLY A 186 1.43 12.09 -0.63
N MET A 187 0.17 12.36 -0.99
CA MET A 187 -0.23 12.70 -2.36
C MET A 187 -0.21 14.22 -2.56
N THR A 188 0.23 14.69 -3.73
CA THR A 188 0.09 16.11 -4.09
C THR A 188 -1.34 16.42 -4.53
N VAL A 189 -1.73 17.69 -4.53
CA VAL A 189 -3.01 18.12 -5.07
C VAL A 189 -3.13 17.72 -6.55
N GLU A 190 -2.08 17.93 -7.34
CA GLU A 190 -2.07 17.56 -8.77
C GLU A 190 -2.31 16.05 -8.97
N GLU A 191 -1.62 15.21 -8.21
CA GLU A 191 -1.83 13.76 -8.23
C GLU A 191 -3.25 13.40 -7.79
N GLY A 192 -3.79 14.08 -6.78
CA GLY A 192 -5.17 13.91 -6.32
C GLY A 192 -6.18 14.18 -7.43
N PHE A 193 -6.06 15.33 -8.09
CA PHE A 193 -6.91 15.69 -9.22
C PHE A 193 -6.80 14.67 -10.36
N LYS A 194 -5.58 14.31 -10.74
CA LYS A 194 -5.34 13.38 -11.86
C LYS A 194 -5.83 11.95 -11.58
N ASN A 195 -5.58 11.45 -10.36
CA ASN A 195 -5.77 10.04 -10.04
C ASN A 195 -7.12 9.74 -9.38
N ARG A 196 -7.75 10.74 -8.71
CA ARG A 196 -9.02 10.55 -8.01
C ARG A 196 -10.20 11.15 -8.75
N LEU A 197 -9.99 12.17 -9.60
CA LEU A 197 -11.04 12.73 -10.45
C LEU A 197 -10.86 12.24 -11.88
N GLY A 198 -11.92 11.65 -12.44
CA GLY A 198 -11.85 10.98 -13.74
C GLY A 198 -13.05 11.21 -14.64
N THR A 199 -14.05 11.96 -14.20
CA THR A 199 -15.28 12.14 -14.99
C THR A 199 -15.22 13.45 -15.74
N PHE A 200 -15.31 13.41 -17.06
CA PHE A 200 -15.41 14.61 -17.87
C PHE A 200 -16.77 15.29 -17.69
N PRO A 201 -16.81 16.63 -17.78
CA PRO A 201 -18.07 17.36 -17.72
C PRO A 201 -19.09 16.82 -18.72
N PRO A 202 -20.37 16.69 -18.33
CA PRO A 202 -21.41 16.20 -19.23
C PRO A 202 -21.62 17.16 -20.40
N SER A 203 -21.98 16.61 -21.56
CA SER A 203 -22.35 17.43 -22.72
C SER A 203 -23.61 18.25 -22.48
N HIS A 204 -23.77 19.37 -23.21
CA HIS A 204 -25.00 20.18 -23.16
C HIS A 204 -26.27 19.38 -23.45
N SER A 205 -26.19 18.38 -24.33
CA SER A 205 -27.33 17.50 -24.63
C SER A 205 -27.79 16.72 -23.39
N LEU A 206 -26.84 16.21 -22.60
CA LEU A 206 -27.15 15.50 -21.35
C LEU A 206 -27.75 16.42 -20.30
N LEU A 207 -27.18 17.62 -20.14
CA LEU A 207 -27.68 18.62 -19.20
C LEU A 207 -29.10 19.11 -19.54
N ASN A 208 -29.49 19.00 -20.81
CA ASN A 208 -30.81 19.40 -21.29
C ASN A 208 -31.82 18.23 -21.40
N MET A 209 -31.47 17.03 -20.91
CA MET A 209 -32.41 15.90 -20.91
C MET A 209 -33.64 16.22 -20.05
N ARG A 210 -34.82 15.93 -20.58
CA ARG A 210 -36.09 16.12 -19.88
C ARG A 210 -36.55 14.80 -19.30
N GLU A 211 -37.30 14.90 -18.20
CA GLU A 211 -38.04 13.76 -17.66
C GLU A 211 -38.89 13.10 -18.74
N THR A 212 -39.03 11.78 -18.65
CA THR A 212 -39.91 11.05 -19.58
C THR A 212 -41.36 11.37 -19.23
N PRO A 213 -42.18 11.84 -20.19
CA PRO A 213 -43.58 12.18 -19.91
C PRO A 213 -44.37 10.95 -19.46
N GLY A 214 -44.99 11.03 -18.29
CA GLY A 214 -45.96 10.05 -17.79
C GLY A 214 -45.43 9.17 -16.67
N LYS A 215 -46.05 9.31 -15.48
CA LYS A 215 -45.86 8.55 -14.22
C LYS A 215 -44.95 9.16 -13.16
N SER A 216 -44.82 10.47 -13.04
CA SER A 216 -44.43 11.03 -11.75
C SER A 216 -45.57 10.80 -10.76
N LEU A 217 -45.29 10.12 -9.66
CA LEU A 217 -46.21 10.03 -8.54
C LEU A 217 -46.22 11.39 -7.81
N PRO A 218 -47.34 11.78 -7.18
CA PRO A 218 -47.34 12.93 -6.27
C PRO A 218 -46.23 12.78 -5.22
N GLU A 219 -45.62 13.90 -4.83
CA GLU A 219 -44.50 13.93 -3.89
C GLU A 219 -44.84 13.22 -2.56
N GLU A 220 -46.10 13.32 -2.13
CA GLU A 220 -46.58 12.69 -0.89
C GLU A 220 -46.50 11.15 -0.89
N LYS A 221 -46.33 10.53 -2.07
CA LYS A 221 -46.17 9.07 -2.19
C LYS A 221 -44.73 8.60 -1.98
N PHE A 222 -43.76 9.51 -1.93
CA PHE A 222 -42.38 9.16 -1.67
C PHE A 222 -42.08 9.18 -0.16
N PRO A 223 -41.26 8.24 0.34
CA PRO A 223 -40.88 8.24 1.75
C PRO A 223 -39.94 9.41 2.06
N ALA A 224 -40.08 9.98 3.27
CA ALA A 224 -39.20 11.07 3.72
C ALA A 224 -37.72 10.66 3.83
N ILE A 225 -37.46 9.36 4.01
CA ILE A 225 -36.11 8.77 4.05
C ILE A 225 -36.13 7.53 3.16
N PHE A 226 -35.16 7.44 2.25
CA PHE A 226 -34.98 6.31 1.36
C PHE A 226 -33.53 5.86 1.38
N SER A 227 -33.32 4.55 1.49
CA SER A 227 -32.01 3.92 1.30
C SER A 227 -32.17 2.69 0.43
N ALA A 228 -31.48 2.66 -0.71
CA ALA A 228 -31.52 1.53 -1.64
C ALA A 228 -31.07 0.22 -0.97
N THR A 229 -30.11 0.29 -0.03
CA THR A 229 -29.60 -0.86 0.71
C THR A 229 -30.64 -1.52 1.63
N TYR A 230 -31.66 -0.77 2.08
CA TYR A 230 -32.76 -1.31 2.86
C TYR A 230 -33.90 -1.82 2.00
N GLU A 231 -34.18 -1.13 0.88
CA GLU A 231 -35.24 -1.52 -0.05
C GLU A 231 -34.87 -2.79 -0.84
N TRP A 232 -33.60 -2.91 -1.24
CA TRP A 232 -33.07 -4.06 -1.98
C TRP A 232 -31.84 -4.63 -1.25
N PRO A 233 -32.04 -5.35 -0.14
CA PRO A 233 -30.95 -5.98 0.58
C PRO A 233 -30.22 -6.97 -0.33
N GLU A 234 -28.90 -7.07 -0.18
CA GLU A 234 -28.03 -7.98 -0.95
C GLU A 234 -27.92 -7.69 -2.45
N TRP A 235 -28.67 -6.72 -2.99
CA TRP A 235 -28.65 -6.35 -4.42
C TRP A 235 -27.95 -5.02 -4.69
N ILE A 236 -27.59 -4.30 -3.63
CA ILE A 236 -26.76 -3.10 -3.70
C ILE A 236 -25.35 -3.49 -3.28
N HIS A 237 -24.40 -3.35 -4.21
CA HIS A 237 -23.02 -3.73 -3.98
C HIS A 237 -22.26 -2.69 -3.14
N ASP A 238 -21.23 -3.16 -2.43
CA ASP A 238 -20.36 -2.30 -1.65
C ASP A 238 -19.55 -1.32 -2.54
N PRO A 239 -19.14 -0.16 -2.00
CA PRO A 239 -18.26 0.76 -2.71
C PRO A 239 -16.95 0.12 -3.17
N LEU A 240 -16.54 0.45 -4.39
CA LEU A 240 -15.30 -0.03 -5.01
C LEU A 240 -14.21 1.04 -4.97
N ASP A 241 -12.95 0.62 -4.88
CA ASP A 241 -11.78 1.52 -4.91
C ASP A 241 -11.16 1.58 -6.31
N GLN A 242 -11.25 2.76 -6.95
CA GLN A 242 -10.62 3.02 -8.25
C GLN A 242 -9.08 3.11 -8.18
N ARG A 243 -8.49 3.12 -6.98
CA ARG A 243 -7.06 3.31 -6.72
C ARG A 243 -6.54 4.58 -7.42
N ASN A 244 -5.26 4.62 -7.76
CA ASN A 244 -4.63 5.77 -8.41
C ASN A 244 -4.86 5.75 -9.93
N CYS A 245 -6.13 5.80 -10.32
CA CYS A 245 -6.59 5.80 -11.69
C CYS A 245 -7.85 6.67 -11.76
N GLY A 246 -7.85 7.71 -12.60
CA GLY A 246 -8.99 8.62 -12.83
C GLY A 246 -10.11 7.91 -13.59
N ALA A 247 -10.69 6.87 -13.00
CA ALA A 247 -11.68 5.98 -13.61
C ALA A 247 -13.04 6.00 -12.91
N SER A 248 -13.30 7.00 -12.06
CA SER A 248 -14.62 7.21 -11.42
C SER A 248 -15.79 7.04 -12.39
N TRP A 249 -15.68 7.56 -13.63
CA TRP A 249 -16.66 7.42 -14.71
C TRP A 249 -17.04 5.95 -15.02
N ALA A 250 -16.06 5.04 -14.99
CA ALA A 250 -16.25 3.62 -15.28
C ALA A 250 -16.78 2.88 -14.05
N PHE A 251 -16.18 3.14 -12.87
CA PHE A 251 -16.59 2.52 -11.62
C PHE A 251 -18.04 2.86 -11.24
N SER A 252 -18.44 4.14 -11.34
CA SER A 252 -19.82 4.54 -11.05
C SER A 252 -20.81 3.90 -12.03
N THR A 253 -20.45 3.83 -13.32
CA THR A 253 -21.32 3.27 -14.35
C THR A 253 -21.49 1.76 -14.18
N ALA A 254 -20.40 1.02 -13.99
CA ALA A 254 -20.44 -0.42 -13.77
C ALA A 254 -21.20 -0.80 -12.49
N SER A 255 -20.96 -0.09 -11.38
CA SER A 255 -21.61 -0.37 -10.09
C SER A 255 -23.12 -0.14 -10.17
N VAL A 256 -23.55 1.02 -10.71
CA VAL A 256 -24.99 1.31 -10.88
C VAL A 256 -25.66 0.33 -11.85
N ALA A 257 -24.97 -0.06 -12.93
CA ALA A 257 -25.51 -1.05 -13.85
C ALA A 257 -25.65 -2.44 -13.19
N ALA A 258 -24.69 -2.88 -12.38
CA ALA A 258 -24.75 -4.12 -11.63
C ALA A 258 -25.95 -4.16 -10.67
N ASP A 259 -26.11 -3.11 -9.84
CA ASP A 259 -27.25 -2.99 -8.91
C ASP A 259 -28.59 -3.03 -9.64
N ARG A 260 -28.69 -2.30 -10.76
CA ARG A 260 -29.93 -2.27 -11.56
C ARG A 260 -30.23 -3.63 -12.20
N ILE A 261 -29.21 -4.36 -12.66
CA ILE A 261 -29.39 -5.73 -13.17
C ILE A 261 -29.90 -6.65 -12.06
N ALA A 262 -29.35 -6.56 -10.84
CA ALA A 262 -29.83 -7.33 -9.70
C ALA A 262 -31.29 -7.05 -9.38
N ILE A 263 -31.67 -5.77 -9.29
CA ILE A 263 -33.05 -5.35 -9.03
C ILE A 263 -34.01 -5.82 -10.14
N HIS A 264 -33.66 -5.57 -11.41
CA HIS A 264 -34.53 -5.92 -12.54
C HIS A 264 -34.63 -7.43 -12.79
N SER A 265 -33.58 -8.19 -12.48
CA SER A 265 -33.56 -9.65 -12.57
C SER A 265 -34.18 -10.32 -11.34
N LYS A 266 -34.61 -9.56 -10.33
CA LYS A 266 -35.13 -10.06 -9.04
C LYS A 266 -34.12 -10.98 -8.34
N GLY A 267 -32.86 -10.59 -8.35
CA GLY A 267 -31.76 -11.32 -7.70
C GLY A 267 -31.28 -12.55 -8.45
N GLN A 268 -31.67 -12.77 -9.71
CA GLN A 268 -31.13 -13.87 -10.51
C GLN A 268 -29.70 -13.62 -10.99
N ILE A 269 -29.33 -12.35 -11.16
CA ILE A 269 -27.99 -11.92 -11.56
C ILE A 269 -27.53 -10.85 -10.58
N THR A 270 -26.60 -11.20 -9.71
CA THR A 270 -26.08 -10.32 -8.64
C THR A 270 -24.56 -10.15 -8.74
N ASP A 271 -23.99 -10.38 -9.91
CA ASP A 271 -22.55 -10.24 -10.12
C ASP A 271 -22.18 -8.77 -10.33
N ASN A 272 -21.03 -8.38 -9.77
CA ASN A 272 -20.41 -7.10 -10.08
C ASN A 272 -20.00 -7.05 -11.56
N LEU A 273 -20.27 -5.92 -12.21
CA LEU A 273 -19.78 -5.68 -13.56
C LEU A 273 -18.30 -5.25 -13.55
N SER A 274 -17.57 -5.65 -14.60
CA SER A 274 -16.16 -5.31 -14.74
C SER A 274 -15.95 -3.85 -15.12
N ALA A 275 -15.63 -3.00 -14.14
CA ALA A 275 -15.15 -1.65 -14.41
C ALA A 275 -13.89 -1.65 -15.29
N GLN A 276 -13.04 -2.68 -15.17
CA GLN A 276 -11.85 -2.85 -16.01
C GLN A 276 -12.20 -2.99 -17.50
N ASN A 277 -13.32 -3.63 -17.84
CA ASN A 277 -13.77 -3.73 -19.23
C ASN A 277 -14.07 -2.34 -19.81
N LEU A 278 -14.76 -1.48 -19.06
CA LEU A 278 -14.98 -0.09 -19.48
C LEU A 278 -13.65 0.66 -19.62
N ILE A 279 -12.75 0.53 -18.65
CA ILE A 279 -11.46 1.25 -18.64
C ILE A 279 -10.57 0.85 -19.84
N SER A 280 -10.56 -0.43 -20.21
CA SER A 280 -9.64 -0.96 -21.23
C SER A 280 -10.25 -1.04 -22.63
N CYS A 281 -11.57 -1.21 -22.74
CA CYS A 281 -12.22 -1.56 -24.01
C CYS A 281 -13.16 -0.47 -24.54
N ASP A 282 -13.70 0.41 -23.69
CA ASP A 282 -14.39 1.61 -24.17
C ASP A 282 -13.34 2.64 -24.56
N THR A 283 -13.05 2.74 -25.86
CA THR A 283 -11.96 3.56 -26.42
C THR A 283 -12.46 4.77 -27.22
N ARG A 284 -13.78 4.91 -27.39
CA ARG A 284 -14.37 5.98 -28.20
C ARG A 284 -14.59 7.24 -27.35
N ASN A 285 -13.67 8.19 -27.45
CA ASN A 285 -13.66 9.42 -26.63
C ASN A 285 -13.60 9.16 -25.12
N GLN A 286 -12.97 8.04 -24.74
CA GLN A 286 -12.62 7.70 -23.37
C GLN A 286 -11.11 7.54 -23.25
N HIS A 287 -10.57 7.87 -22.09
CA HIS A 287 -9.13 7.91 -21.86
C HIS A 287 -8.68 7.03 -20.68
N GLY A 288 -9.45 6.00 -20.36
CA GLY A 288 -9.13 5.03 -19.30
C GLY A 288 -8.89 5.72 -17.96
N CYS A 289 -7.67 5.59 -17.42
CA CYS A 289 -7.27 6.24 -16.16
C CYS A 289 -7.04 7.75 -16.26
N ASN A 290 -7.05 8.34 -17.45
CA ASN A 290 -6.99 9.80 -17.64
C ASN A 290 -8.39 10.43 -17.77
N GLY A 291 -9.43 9.64 -17.54
CA GLY A 291 -10.81 10.09 -17.47
C GLY A 291 -11.70 9.64 -18.63
N GLY A 292 -12.99 9.87 -18.47
CA GLY A 292 -14.03 9.48 -19.41
C GLY A 292 -15.38 10.12 -19.13
N SER A 293 -16.29 10.01 -20.10
CA SER A 293 -17.67 10.47 -19.98
C SER A 293 -18.62 9.33 -19.58
N ILE A 294 -19.53 9.63 -18.66
CA ILE A 294 -20.53 8.67 -18.18
C ILE A 294 -21.51 8.25 -19.29
N ASP A 295 -21.90 9.16 -20.18
CA ASP A 295 -22.82 8.83 -21.28
C ASP A 295 -22.18 7.92 -22.33
N GLY A 296 -20.87 8.08 -22.57
CA GLY A 296 -20.10 7.18 -23.41
C GLY A 296 -20.10 5.78 -22.82
N ALA A 297 -19.86 5.66 -21.52
CA ALA A 297 -19.85 4.39 -20.81
C ALA A 297 -21.22 3.68 -20.85
N TRP A 298 -22.33 4.39 -20.60
CA TRP A 298 -23.66 3.80 -20.72
C TRP A 298 -24.01 3.39 -22.15
N ARG A 299 -23.58 4.17 -23.14
CA ARG A 299 -23.74 3.82 -24.57
C ARG A 299 -22.92 2.59 -24.92
N TYR A 300 -21.70 2.47 -24.39
CA TYR A 300 -20.85 1.31 -24.55
C TYR A 300 -21.52 0.06 -23.98
N LEU A 301 -21.98 0.10 -22.72
CA LEU A 301 -22.71 -1.02 -22.10
C LEU A 301 -23.90 -1.47 -22.97
N LYS A 302 -24.74 -0.51 -23.39
CA LYS A 302 -25.89 -0.79 -24.25
C LYS A 302 -25.52 -1.49 -25.58
N THR A 303 -24.34 -1.22 -26.13
CA THR A 303 -23.96 -1.67 -27.47
C THR A 303 -23.02 -2.88 -27.48
N HIS A 304 -22.28 -3.11 -26.40
CA HIS A 304 -21.22 -4.13 -26.34
C HIS A 304 -21.33 -5.06 -25.11
N GLY A 305 -22.20 -4.79 -24.14
CA GLY A 305 -22.42 -5.65 -22.97
C GLY A 305 -22.80 -4.87 -21.72
#